data_AF-A0A932RXV8-F1
#
_entry.id   AF-A0A932RXV8-F1
#
_cell.length_a   1.000
_cell.length_b   1.000
_cell.length_c   1.000
_cell.angle_alpha   90.00
_cell.angle_beta   90.00
_cell.angle_gamma   90.00
#
_symmetry.space_group_name_H-M   'P 1'
#
loop_
_entity.id
_entity.type
_entity.pdbx_description
1 polymer ?
#
loop_
_entity_poly.entity_id
_entity_poly.type
_entity_poly.pdbx_seq_one_letter_code
_entity_poly.pdbx_strand_id
1 'polypeptide(L)'
;MRGLRMLADRLEQHPDLPLPYQGSDSAMSISLWGNDPGPRMAEIRRMLGVPMHRNDPGSGSGYDEKYLDLTGRLGGPEGLRITIGTLRDTVCERVVTGTETVVEQVPDPNYVAAAPTVEVTRVVEQVRWDCHPLLADAPGGAS
;
A
#
# COMPACT_ATOMS: atom_id res chain seq x y z
N MET A 1 13.90 -12.45 18.43
CA MET A 1 13.31 -11.74 19.59
C MET A 1 13.61 -10.23 19.66
N ARG A 2 14.68 -9.69 19.04
CA ARG A 2 15.00 -8.24 19.10
C ARG A 2 13.90 -7.33 18.55
N GLY A 3 13.24 -7.72 17.46
CA GLY A 3 12.20 -6.90 16.84
C GLY A 3 10.96 -6.68 17.71
N LEU A 4 10.50 -7.72 18.44
CA LEU A 4 9.37 -7.60 19.35
C LEU A 4 9.69 -6.69 20.56
N ARG A 5 10.92 -6.77 21.09
CA ARG A 5 11.36 -5.86 22.16
C ARG A 5 11.40 -4.42 21.69
N MET A 6 11.99 -4.17 20.51
CA MET A 6 12.01 -2.83 19.94
C MET A 6 10.60 -2.30 19.68
N LEU A 7 9.66 -3.14 19.24
CA LEU A 7 8.27 -2.71 19.09
C LEU A 7 7.66 -2.30 20.44
N ALA A 8 7.86 -3.10 21.49
CA ALA A 8 7.40 -2.77 22.83
C ALA A 8 8.00 -1.43 23.30
N ASP A 9 9.31 -1.24 23.15
CA ASP A 9 9.98 0.02 23.50
C ASP A 9 9.37 1.22 22.74
N ARG A 10 9.02 1.05 21.45
CA ARG A 10 8.38 2.11 20.66
C ARG A 10 6.96 2.41 21.13
N LEU A 11 6.18 1.39 21.47
CA LEU A 11 4.82 1.56 22.00
C LEU A 11 4.82 2.25 23.36
N GLU A 12 5.81 1.96 24.21
CA GLU A 12 5.99 2.63 25.50
C GLU A 12 6.44 4.09 25.34
N GLN A 13 7.35 4.37 24.40
CA GLN A 13 7.84 5.72 24.10
C GLN A 13 6.81 6.61 23.41
N HIS A 14 5.90 6.01 22.65
CA HIS A 14 4.89 6.71 21.86
C HIS A 14 3.50 6.15 22.18
N PRO A 15 2.84 6.64 23.25
CA PRO A 15 1.49 6.20 23.60
C PRO A 15 0.46 6.42 22.49
N ASP A 16 0.71 7.37 21.59
CA ASP A 16 -0.13 7.64 20.43
C ASP A 16 0.13 6.70 19.25
N LEU A 17 1.14 5.84 19.30
CA LEU A 17 1.42 4.85 18.25
C LEU A 17 0.31 3.79 18.25
N PRO A 18 -0.47 3.64 17.17
CA PRO A 18 -1.52 2.62 17.14
C PRO A 18 -0.92 1.22 17.31
N LEU A 19 -1.60 0.38 18.08
CA LEU A 19 -1.22 -1.01 18.21
C LEU A 19 -1.34 -1.70 16.85
N PRO A 20 -0.30 -2.42 16.41
CA PRO A 20 -0.41 -3.15 15.18
C PRO A 20 -1.32 -4.37 15.35
N TYR A 21 -2.14 -4.60 14.34
CA TYR A 21 -2.95 -5.79 14.20
C TYR A 21 -2.12 -6.90 13.52
N GLN A 22 -2.34 -8.15 13.95
CA GLN A 22 -1.82 -9.33 13.27
C GLN A 22 -2.98 -10.11 12.68
N GLY A 23 -3.08 -10.14 11.35
CA GLY A 23 -3.98 -11.05 10.64
C GLY A 23 -3.36 -12.43 10.46
N SER A 24 -4.17 -13.40 10.03
CA SER A 24 -3.71 -14.75 9.68
C SER A 24 -2.68 -14.76 8.54
N ASP A 25 -2.82 -13.82 7.59
CA ASP A 25 -2.08 -13.80 6.33
C ASP A 25 -1.29 -12.50 6.09
N SER A 26 -1.18 -11.65 7.11
CA SER A 26 -0.47 -10.37 7.03
C SER A 26 0.66 -10.29 8.04
N ALA A 27 1.75 -9.61 7.65
CA ALA A 27 2.71 -9.12 8.63
C ALA A 27 1.99 -8.23 9.64
N MET A 28 2.60 -8.07 10.81
CA MET A 28 2.14 -7.12 11.82
C MET A 28 1.93 -5.74 11.18
N SER A 29 0.69 -5.24 11.20
CA SER A 29 0.29 -4.11 10.37
C SER A 29 -0.50 -3.06 11.15
N ILE A 30 -0.26 -1.80 10.83
CA ILE A 30 -1.05 -0.67 11.28
C ILE A 30 -1.87 -0.20 10.09
N SER A 31 -3.17 -0.46 10.12
CA SER A 31 -4.08 -0.01 9.06
C SER A 31 -4.69 1.33 9.43
N LEU A 32 -4.58 2.30 8.52
CA LEU A 32 -5.13 3.64 8.68
C LEU A 32 -6.42 3.74 7.87
N TRP A 33 -7.53 3.72 8.58
CA TRP A 33 -8.86 3.92 8.03
C TRP A 33 -9.42 5.21 8.63
N GLY A 34 -9.64 6.25 7.81
CA GLY A 34 -10.19 7.51 8.31
C GLY A 34 -9.78 8.72 7.49
N ASN A 35 -10.00 9.90 8.08
CA ASN A 35 -9.69 11.18 7.46
C ASN A 35 -8.20 11.48 7.56
N ASP A 36 -7.63 11.98 6.46
CA ASP A 36 -6.24 12.44 6.37
C ASP A 36 -5.18 11.41 6.82
N PRO A 37 -5.17 10.19 6.23
CA PRO A 37 -4.23 9.13 6.61
C PRO A 37 -2.77 9.46 6.25
N GLY A 38 -2.53 10.43 5.36
CA GLY A 38 -1.19 10.83 4.94
C GLY A 38 -0.31 11.33 6.09
N PRO A 39 -0.64 12.48 6.72
CA PRO A 39 0.11 13.00 7.85
C PRO A 39 0.28 11.99 8.98
N ARG A 40 -0.77 11.19 9.23
CA ARG A 40 -0.73 10.13 10.25
C ARG A 40 0.24 9.00 9.89
N MET A 41 0.26 8.56 8.64
CA MET A 41 1.21 7.56 8.15
C MET A 41 2.66 8.06 8.29
N ALA A 42 2.91 9.32 7.94
CA ALA A 42 4.23 9.94 8.08
C ALA A 42 4.66 10.06 9.55
N GLU A 43 3.73 10.36 10.45
CA GLU A 43 3.97 10.40 11.90
C GLU A 43 4.33 9.02 12.47
N ILE A 44 3.56 8.00 12.14
CA ILE A 44 3.80 6.62 12.58
C ILE A 44 5.15 6.12 12.08
N ARG A 45 5.50 6.41 10.82
CA ARG A 45 6.83 6.13 10.27
C ARG A 45 7.94 6.74 11.14
N ARG A 46 7.79 8.00 11.56
CA ARG A 46 8.76 8.69 12.45
C ARG A 46 8.83 8.03 13.83
N MET A 47 7.70 7.70 14.44
CA MET A 47 7.62 7.03 15.75
C MET A 47 8.30 5.65 15.75
N LEU A 48 8.14 4.88 14.67
CA LEU A 48 8.82 3.58 14.54
C LEU A 48 10.34 3.75 14.42
N GLY A 49 10.79 4.85 13.80
CA GLY A 49 12.20 5.23 13.74
C GLY A 49 13.07 4.21 13.01
N VAL A 50 12.52 3.55 11.99
CA VAL A 50 13.23 2.62 11.11
C VAL A 50 13.04 3.01 9.65
N PRO A 51 13.99 2.69 8.76
CA PRO A 51 13.79 2.81 7.32
C PRO A 51 12.56 2.00 6.89
N MET A 52 11.70 2.63 6.11
CA MET A 52 10.53 1.99 5.51
C MET A 52 10.53 2.27 4.01
N HIS A 53 10.20 1.26 3.22
CA HIS A 53 10.07 1.37 1.78
C HIS A 53 8.59 1.28 1.37
N ARG A 54 8.24 2.00 0.32
CA ARG A 54 6.94 1.90 -0.35
C ARG A 54 6.86 0.57 -1.08
N ASN A 55 5.80 -0.18 -0.83
CA ASN A 55 5.43 -1.29 -1.71
C ASN A 55 4.49 -0.73 -2.76
N ASP A 56 4.99 -0.50 -3.98
CA ASP A 56 4.12 -0.19 -5.11
C ASP A 56 3.50 -1.48 -5.65
N PRO A 57 2.16 -1.63 -5.66
CA PRO A 57 1.51 -2.61 -6.53
C PRO A 57 1.93 -2.33 -7.98
N GLY A 58 2.50 -3.35 -8.60
CA GLY A 58 3.28 -3.29 -9.84
C GLY A 58 4.48 -4.25 -9.83
N SER A 59 4.94 -4.68 -8.65
CA SER A 59 6.04 -5.65 -8.48
C SER A 59 5.64 -7.13 -8.56
N GLY A 60 4.43 -7.44 -9.04
CA GLY A 60 3.98 -8.83 -9.24
C GLY A 60 3.53 -9.56 -7.96
N SER A 61 3.51 -8.90 -6.80
CA SER A 61 2.76 -9.39 -5.64
C SER A 61 1.30 -8.97 -5.83
N GLY A 62 0.35 -9.88 -5.93
CA GLY A 62 -1.09 -9.64 -6.18
C GLY A 62 -1.85 -8.82 -5.12
N TYR A 63 -1.25 -7.74 -4.62
CA TYR A 63 -1.87 -6.70 -3.83
C TYR A 63 -2.65 -5.77 -4.76
N ASP A 64 -3.92 -5.57 -4.40
CA ASP A 64 -4.88 -4.71 -5.08
C ASP A 64 -4.28 -3.30 -5.28
N GLU A 65 -4.37 -2.75 -6.50
CA GLU A 65 -3.84 -1.41 -6.86
C GLU A 65 -4.39 -0.27 -5.98
N LYS A 66 -5.40 -0.59 -5.18
CA LYS A 66 -6.13 0.27 -4.24
C LYS A 66 -5.34 0.64 -2.99
N TYR A 67 -4.31 -0.11 -2.60
CA TYR A 67 -3.60 0.12 -1.34
C TYR A 67 -2.22 0.73 -1.52
N LEU A 68 -1.80 1.53 -0.54
CA LEU A 68 -0.44 2.00 -0.35
C LEU A 68 0.10 1.43 0.96
N ASP A 69 1.18 0.67 0.88
CA ASP A 69 1.86 0.11 2.05
C ASP A 69 3.27 0.64 2.20
N LEU A 70 3.66 0.92 3.45
CA LEU A 70 5.04 1.13 3.86
C LEU A 70 5.50 -0.05 4.69
N THR A 71 6.58 -0.71 4.29
CA THR A 71 7.15 -1.84 5.03
C THR A 71 8.51 -1.47 5.61
N GLY A 72 8.74 -1.81 6.87
CA GLY A 72 10.02 -1.71 7.56
C GLY A 72 10.34 -2.96 8.37
N ARG A 73 11.53 -3.00 8.97
CA ARG A 73 11.94 -4.08 9.88
C ARG A 73 12.50 -3.54 11.19
N LEU A 74 11.94 -3.98 12.30
CA LEU A 74 12.41 -3.69 13.65
C LEU A 74 13.44 -4.74 14.08
N GLY A 75 14.61 -4.29 14.51
CA GLY A 75 15.68 -5.18 14.99
C GLY A 75 16.66 -5.67 13.92
N GLY A 76 16.68 -5.07 12.74
CA GLY A 76 17.63 -5.34 11.65
C GLY A 76 17.04 -6.14 10.47
N PRO A 77 17.89 -6.66 9.57
CA PRO A 77 17.46 -7.33 8.33
C PRO A 77 16.57 -8.57 8.55
N GLU A 78 16.82 -9.34 9.60
CA GLU A 78 16.00 -10.50 10.01
C GLU A 78 14.97 -10.13 11.09
N GLY A 79 14.76 -8.83 11.27
CA GLY A 79 13.86 -8.26 12.26
C GLY A 79 12.38 -8.51 11.99
N LEU A 80 11.56 -8.09 12.95
CA LEU A 80 10.11 -8.12 12.85
C LEU A 80 9.68 -7.19 11.71
N ARG A 81 8.99 -7.74 10.71
CA ARG A 81 8.39 -6.96 9.63
C ARG A 81 7.17 -6.22 10.17
N ILE A 82 7.11 -4.91 9.94
CA ILE A 82 5.95 -4.07 10.25
C ILE A 82 5.50 -3.33 8.99
N THR A 83 4.20 -3.28 8.78
CA THR A 83 3.58 -2.59 7.65
C THR A 83 2.67 -1.48 8.14
N ILE A 84 2.68 -0.32 7.48
CA ILE A 84 1.64 0.71 7.65
C ILE A 84 0.89 0.75 6.33
N GLY A 85 -0.44 0.62 6.35
CA GLY A 85 -1.26 0.55 5.15
C GLY A 85 -2.40 1.55 5.17
N THR A 86 -2.75 2.07 4.00
CA THR A 86 -3.93 2.93 3.77
C THR A 86 -4.45 2.75 2.33
N LEU A 87 -5.62 3.28 2.03
CA LEU A 87 -6.10 3.42 0.66
C LEU A 87 -5.23 4.40 -0.11
N ARG A 88 -4.78 4.03 -1.30
CA ARG A 88 -3.84 4.81 -2.10
C ARG A 88 -4.41 6.15 -2.55
N ASP A 89 -5.69 6.21 -2.89
CA ASP A 89 -6.39 7.43 -3.31
C ASP A 89 -6.55 8.48 -2.21
N THR A 90 -6.41 8.07 -0.94
CA THR A 90 -6.43 8.99 0.20
C THR A 90 -5.10 9.71 0.43
N VAL A 91 -4.04 9.29 -0.25
CA VAL A 91 -2.66 9.74 -0.01
C VAL A 91 -1.90 10.08 -1.29
N CYS A 92 -2.37 9.62 -2.44
CA CYS A 92 -1.74 9.83 -3.73
C CYS A 92 -2.74 10.42 -4.71
N GLU A 93 -2.26 11.30 -5.58
CA GLU A 93 -3.05 11.82 -6.69
C GLU A 93 -3.04 10.81 -7.86
N ARG A 94 -4.22 10.54 -8.41
CA ARG A 94 -4.38 9.70 -9.59
C ARG A 94 -4.12 10.52 -10.85
N VAL A 95 -3.06 10.19 -11.59
CA VAL A 95 -2.71 10.86 -12.85
C VAL A 95 -2.94 9.89 -14.01
N VAL A 96 -3.86 10.22 -14.91
CA VAL A 96 -4.03 9.46 -16.17
C VAL A 96 -2.89 9.83 -17.11
N THR A 97 -2.03 8.87 -17.42
CA THR A 97 -0.86 9.05 -18.29
C THR A 97 -1.12 8.64 -19.73
N GLY A 98 -2.24 7.96 -19.98
CA GLY A 98 -2.63 7.52 -21.31
C GLY A 98 -3.92 6.72 -21.29
N THR A 99 -4.32 6.27 -22.47
CA THR A 99 -5.48 5.38 -22.64
C THR A 99 -5.12 4.31 -23.65
N GLU A 100 -5.48 3.07 -23.35
CA GLU A 100 -5.30 1.92 -24.22
C GLU A 100 -6.64 1.34 -24.62
N THR A 101 -6.77 0.85 -25.85
CA THR A 101 -7.98 0.16 -26.31
C THR A 101 -7.76 -1.33 -26.14
N VAL A 102 -8.54 -1.95 -25.27
CA VAL A 102 -8.50 -3.39 -25.00
C VAL A 102 -9.74 -4.03 -25.62
N VAL A 103 -9.51 -5.05 -26.45
CA VAL A 103 -10.57 -5.90 -26.99
C VAL A 103 -10.63 -7.16 -26.13
N GLU A 104 -11.79 -7.39 -25.50
CA GLU A 104 -12.00 -8.54 -24.61
C GLU A 104 -13.16 -9.39 -25.12
N GLN A 105 -13.01 -10.70 -25.01
CA GLN A 105 -14.06 -11.68 -25.32
C GLN A 105 -14.88 -11.91 -24.05
N VAL A 106 -16.08 -11.33 -23.99
CA VAL A 106 -16.99 -11.51 -22.84
C VAL A 106 -18.20 -12.37 -23.25
N PRO A 107 -18.77 -13.18 -22.33
CA PRO A 107 -20.00 -13.94 -22.60
C PRO A 107 -21.13 -13.00 -23.02
N ASP A 108 -21.87 -13.33 -24.08
CA ASP A 108 -23.01 -12.52 -24.52
C ASP A 108 -24.07 -12.44 -23.40
N PRO A 109 -24.35 -11.23 -22.87
CA PRO A 109 -25.31 -11.05 -21.79
C PRO A 109 -26.75 -11.42 -22.18
N ASN A 110 -27.04 -11.59 -23.47
CA ASN A 110 -28.36 -12.00 -23.96
C ASN A 110 -28.55 -13.52 -23.97
N TYR A 111 -27.53 -14.33 -23.63
CA TYR A 111 -27.60 -15.79 -23.64
C TYR A 111 -27.27 -16.40 -22.26
N VAL A 112 -28.22 -17.17 -21.70
CA VAL A 112 -28.17 -17.70 -20.32
C VAL A 112 -27.56 -19.12 -20.22
N ALA A 113 -27.23 -19.76 -21.34
CA ALA A 113 -26.62 -21.09 -21.38
C ALA A 113 -25.57 -21.16 -22.50
N ALA A 114 -24.35 -21.63 -22.18
CA ALA A 114 -23.21 -21.76 -23.09
C ALA A 114 -23.14 -20.61 -24.12
N ALA A 115 -23.07 -19.38 -23.62
CA ALA A 115 -23.14 -18.19 -24.47
C ALA A 115 -21.91 -18.10 -25.40
N PRO A 116 -22.09 -17.79 -26.69
CA PRO A 116 -20.97 -17.36 -27.52
C PRO A 116 -20.31 -16.12 -26.90
N THR A 117 -18.99 -16.01 -27.03
CA THR A 117 -18.28 -14.79 -26.61
C THR A 117 -18.44 -13.72 -27.69
N VAL A 118 -18.58 -12.46 -27.27
CA VAL A 118 -18.60 -11.29 -28.15
C VAL A 118 -17.38 -10.42 -27.87
N GLU A 119 -16.79 -9.86 -28.93
CA GLU A 119 -15.72 -8.88 -28.81
C GLU A 119 -16.28 -7.56 -28.28
N VAL A 120 -15.83 -7.18 -27.08
CA VAL A 120 -16.14 -5.89 -26.49
C VAL A 120 -14.85 -5.08 -26.46
N THR A 121 -14.87 -3.98 -27.20
CA THR A 121 -13.82 -2.97 -27.18
C THR A 121 -14.07 -2.00 -26.04
N ARG A 122 -13.12 -1.87 -25.11
CA ARG A 122 -13.15 -0.88 -24.04
C ARG A 122 -11.87 -0.05 -24.01
N VAL A 123 -12.01 1.23 -23.70
CA VAL A 123 -10.88 2.11 -23.44
C VAL A 123 -10.54 1.98 -21.95
N VAL A 124 -9.31 1.58 -21.65
CA VAL A 124 -8.77 1.52 -20.29
C VAL A 124 -7.78 2.66 -20.09
N GLU A 125 -7.88 3.34 -18.95
CA GLU A 125 -6.94 4.40 -18.59
C GLU A 125 -5.64 3.79 -18.07
N GLN A 126 -4.51 4.25 -18.59
CA GLN A 126 -3.20 4.02 -18.00
C GLN A 126 -2.97 5.06 -16.91
N VAL A 127 -2.69 4.59 -15.70
CA VAL A 127 -2.67 5.43 -14.50
C VAL A 127 -1.30 5.39 -13.85
N ARG A 128 -0.80 6.56 -13.48
CA ARG A 128 0.31 6.74 -12.56
C ARG A 128 -0.20 7.39 -11.28
N TRP A 129 0.26 6.91 -10.14
CA TRP A 129 -0.07 7.51 -8.85
C TRP A 129 1.08 8.41 -8.38
N ASP A 130 0.77 9.68 -8.14
CA ASP A 130 1.71 10.65 -7.58
C ASP A 130 1.46 10.80 -6.08
N CYS A 131 2.26 10.08 -5.30
CA CYS A 131 2.26 10.19 -3.85
C CYS A 131 3.24 11.29 -3.46
N HIS A 132 2.82 12.56 -3.58
CA HIS A 132 3.50 13.74 -3.02
C HIS A 132 4.01 13.45 -1.60
N PRO A 133 5.08 14.10 -1.11
CA PRO A 133 6.09 13.52 -0.23
C PRO A 133 5.64 13.21 1.20
N LEU A 134 4.67 12.31 1.34
CA LEU A 134 4.42 11.50 2.51
C LEU A 134 5.63 10.61 2.83
N LEU A 135 6.53 10.45 1.83
CA LEU A 135 7.72 9.64 1.87
C LEU A 135 9.02 10.37 1.55
N ALA A 136 9.05 11.70 1.32
CA ALA A 136 10.36 12.34 1.21
C ALA A 136 11.10 12.13 2.52
N ASP A 137 12.22 11.43 2.43
CA ASP A 137 13.23 11.46 3.44
C ASP A 137 13.55 12.93 3.74
N ALA A 138 13.79 13.23 5.01
CA ALA A 138 14.60 14.38 5.36
C ALA A 138 15.82 14.40 4.41
N PRO A 139 16.21 15.57 3.89
CA PRO A 139 17.14 15.67 2.77
C PRO A 139 18.42 14.89 3.06
N GLY A 140 18.67 13.79 2.32
CA GLY A 140 19.89 13.01 2.51
C GLY A 140 19.97 11.56 2.01
N GLY A 141 19.03 11.03 1.22
CA GLY A 141 19.11 9.65 0.71
C GLY A 141 19.01 9.58 -0.81
N ALA A 142 20.15 9.64 -1.50
CA ALA A 142 20.24 9.51 -2.95
C ALA A 142 20.23 8.04 -3.40
N SER A 143 19.47 7.79 -4.46
CA SER A 143 19.64 6.81 -5.56
C SER A 143 19.67 5.31 -5.23
#